data_AF-A0A1Q8ILK2-F1
#
_entry.id   AF-A0A1Q8ILK2-F1
#
_cell.length_a   1.000
_cell.length_b   1.000
_cell.length_c   1.000
_cell.angle_alpha   90.00
_cell.angle_beta   90.00
_cell.angle_gamma   90.00
#
_symmetry.space_group_name_H-M   'P 1'
#
loop_
_entity.id
_entity.type
_entity.pdbx_description
1 polymer ?
#
loop_
_entity_poly.entity_id
_entity_poly.type
_entity_poly.pdbx_seq_one_letter_code
_entity_poly.pdbx_strand_id
1 'polypeptide(L)' 'MMRSEIVWPPPPTLHVFEQEGGWHWGITVARSREAGGFRVVAFSSQVFTKECDAREDGAVALACREPGAEKH' A
#
# COMPACT_ATOMS: atom_id res chain seq x y z
N MET A 1 -24.29 -6.91 25.00
CA MET A 1 -24.21 -6.05 23.80
C MET A 1 -22.72 -5.82 23.54
N MET A 2 -22.11 -6.59 22.66
CA MET A 2 -20.75 -6.29 22.20
C MET A 2 -20.91 -5.41 20.97
N ARG A 3 -20.42 -4.18 21.05
CA ARG A 3 -20.34 -3.29 19.90
C ARG A 3 -19.28 -3.94 19.01
N SER A 4 -19.67 -4.48 17.87
CA SER A 4 -18.72 -4.85 16.83
C SER A 4 -18.05 -3.54 16.42
N GLU A 5 -16.90 -3.25 17.03
CA GLU A 5 -16.03 -2.19 16.59
C GLU A 5 -15.68 -2.55 15.16
N ILE A 6 -16.23 -1.82 14.19
CA ILE A 6 -15.83 -1.93 12.80
C ILE A 6 -14.36 -1.49 12.79
N VAL A 7 -13.45 -2.45 12.96
CA VAL A 7 -12.04 -2.23 12.77
C VAL A 7 -11.87 -2.10 11.27
N TRP A 8 -11.95 -0.87 10.78
CA TRP A 8 -11.60 -0.59 9.39
C TRP A 8 -10.18 -1.11 9.17
N PRO A 9 -9.93 -1.92 8.13
CA PRO A 9 -8.58 -2.37 7.85
C PRO A 9 -7.70 -1.12 7.72
N PRO A 10 -6.50 -1.11 8.33
CA PRO A 10 -5.64 0.05 8.29
C PRO A 10 -5.37 0.44 6.84
N PRO A 11 -5.25 1.75 6.57
CA PRO A 11 -5.05 2.23 5.22
C PRO A 11 -3.79 1.60 4.61
N PRO A 12 -3.77 1.40 3.29
CA PRO A 12 -2.57 1.00 2.58
C PRO A 12 -1.43 2.01 2.78
N THR A 13 -0.20 1.51 2.87
CA THR A 13 1.01 2.33 3.03
C THR A 13 1.89 2.20 1.79
N LEU A 14 2.29 3.33 1.22
CA LEU A 14 3.29 3.38 0.15
C LEU A 14 4.70 3.39 0.74
N HIS A 15 5.54 2.49 0.26
CA HIS A 15 6.97 2.43 0.54
C HIS A 15 7.74 2.72 -0.74
N VAL A 16 8.75 3.58 -0.65
CA VAL A 16 9.69 3.87 -1.75
C VAL A 16 11.08 3.46 -1.27
N PHE A 17 11.82 2.73 -2.09
CA PHE A 17 13.12 2.18 -1.72
C PHE A 17 14.02 2.02 -2.95
N GLU A 18 15.34 2.01 -2.72
CA GLU A 18 16.33 1.75 -3.76
C GLU A 18 16.69 0.25 -3.79
N GLN A 19 16.72 -0.34 -4.99
CA GLN A 19 17.16 -1.70 -5.27
C GLN A 19 18.02 -1.71 -6.53
N GLU A 20 19.18 -2.36 -6.48
CA GLU A 20 20.09 -2.54 -7.63
C GLU A 20 20.47 -1.23 -8.36
N GLY A 21 20.57 -0.12 -7.61
CA GLY A 21 20.92 1.21 -8.14
C GLY A 21 19.74 1.96 -8.79
N GLY A 22 18.52 1.49 -8.59
CA GLY A 22 17.31 2.13 -9.08
C GLY A 22 16.22 2.20 -8.02
N TRP A 23 15.29 3.13 -8.22
CA TRP A 23 14.20 3.39 -7.29
C TRP A 23 12.98 2.53 -7.64
N HIS A 24 12.36 2.00 -6.60
CA HIS A 24 11.17 1.17 -6.66
C HIS A 24 10.18 1.62 -5.61
N TRP A 25 8.93 1.19 -5.78
CA TRP A 25 7.92 1.34 -4.74
C TRP A 25 7.13 0.07 -4.52
N GLY A 26 6.58 -0.07 -3.31
CA GLY A 26 5.69 -1.16 -2.91
C GLY A 26 4.59 -0.63 -2.00
N ILE A 27 3.35 -1.07 -2.21
CA ILE A 27 2.21 -0.73 -1.36
C ILE A 27 1.91 -1.94 -0.48
N THR A 28 1.83 -1.71 0.83
CA THR A 28 1.47 -2.74 1.80
C THR A 28 0.13 -2.45 2.44
N VAL A 29 -0.55 -3.50 2.94
CA VAL A 29 -1.67 -3.39 3.87
C VAL A 29 -1.35 -4.23 5.10
N ALA A 30 -1.72 -3.75 6.29
CA ALA A 30 -1.62 -4.62 7.46
C ALA A 30 -2.63 -5.76 7.32
N ARG A 31 -2.25 -6.95 7.78
CA ARG A 31 -3.21 -8.03 7.98
C ARG A 31 -4.08 -7.68 9.20
N SER A 32 -5.19 -8.41 9.38
CA SER A 32 -6.05 -8.21 10.55
C SER A 32 -5.22 -8.19 11.84
N ARG A 33 -5.71 -7.45 12.85
CA ARG A 33 -5.03 -7.28 14.14
C ARG A 33 -4.61 -8.60 14.79
N GLU A 34 -5.36 -9.65 14.49
CA GLU A 34 -5.19 -11.02 14.99
C GLU A 34 -4.08 -11.79 14.25
N ALA A 35 -3.95 -11.57 12.93
CA ALA A 35 -2.97 -12.26 12.09
C ALA A 35 -1.57 -11.65 12.19
N GLY A 36 -1.49 -10.34 12.45
CA GLY A 36 -0.24 -9.60 12.52
C GLY A 36 0.49 -9.49 11.17
N GLY A 37 1.43 -8.55 11.09
CA GLY A 37 2.26 -8.33 9.92
C GLY A 37 1.56 -7.63 8.75
N PHE A 38 2.27 -7.57 7.62
CA PHE A 38 1.88 -6.82 6.44
C PHE A 38 1.94 -7.71 5.19
N ARG A 39 1.12 -7.41 4.20
CA ARG A 39 1.26 -8.00 2.86
C ARG A 39 1.43 -6.90 1.82
N VAL A 40 2.26 -7.15 0.82
CA VAL A 40 2.38 -6.31 -0.37
C VAL A 40 1.15 -6.54 -1.25
N VAL A 41 0.54 -5.47 -1.74
CA VAL A 41 -0.66 -5.51 -2.60
C VAL A 41 -0.43 -4.92 -3.98
N ALA A 42 0.62 -4.11 -4.16
CA ALA A 42 1.09 -3.60 -5.44
C ALA A 42 2.57 -3.22 -5.32
N PHE A 43 3.29 -3.20 -6.43
CA PHE A 43 4.69 -2.78 -6.49
C PHE A 43 5.03 -2.29 -7.90
N SER A 44 6.11 -1.53 -8.03
CA SER A 44 6.60 -1.08 -9.32
C SER A 44 7.30 -2.22 -10.08
N SER A 45 6.81 -2.52 -11.28
CA SER A 45 7.54 -3.40 -12.21
C SER A 45 8.69 -2.68 -12.91
N GLN A 46 8.60 -1.35 -12.99
CA GLN A 46 9.63 -0.49 -13.56
C GLN A 46 10.60 0.03 -12.50
N VAL A 47 11.83 0.26 -12.95
CA VAL A 47 12.92 0.87 -12.19
C VAL A 47 12.94 2.36 -12.52
N PHE A 48 12.93 3.22 -11.51
CA PHE A 48 13.02 4.68 -11.68
C PHE A 48 14.44 5.16 -11.41
N THR A 49 14.86 6.24 -12.07
CA THR A 49 16.18 6.84 -11.82
C THR A 49 16.17 7.79 -10.61
N LYS A 50 14.99 8.26 -10.19
CA LYS A 50 14.82 9.20 -9.07
C LYS A 50 13.76 8.70 -8.10
N GLU A 51 13.97 8.96 -6.82
CA GLU A 51 13.00 8.66 -5.76
C GLU A 51 11.67 9.38 -6.00
N CYS A 52 11.71 10.65 -6.43
CA CYS A 52 10.51 11.45 -6.64
C CYS A 52 9.60 10.83 -7.70
N ASP A 53 10.17 10.37 -8.83
CA ASP A 53 9.41 9.74 -9.91
C ASP A 53 8.74 8.44 -9.43
N ALA A 54 9.46 7.63 -8.65
CA ALA A 54 8.91 6.42 -8.03
C ALA A 54 7.80 6.74 -7.03
N ARG A 55 7.97 7.81 -6.25
CA ARG A 55 6.98 8.25 -5.25
C ARG A 55 5.70 8.74 -5.92
N GLU A 56 5.81 9.53 -6.98
CA GLU A 56 4.67 10.04 -7.72
C GLU A 56 3.88 8.90 -8.39
N ASP A 57 4.57 7.98 -9.07
CA ASP A 57 3.94 6.80 -9.66
C ASP A 57 3.24 5.93 -8.61
N GLY A 58 3.92 5.66 -7.49
CA GLY A 58 3.35 4.91 -6.38
C GLY A 58 2.16 5.61 -5.72
N ALA A 59 2.16 6.94 -5.65
CA ALA A 59 1.04 7.72 -5.13
C ALA A 59 -0.19 7.67 -6.05
N VAL A 60 0.03 7.72 -7.37
CA VAL A 60 -1.04 7.50 -8.36
C VAL A 60 -1.60 6.09 -8.22
N ALA A 61 -0.74 5.07 -8.11
CA ALA A 61 -1.18 3.69 -7.90
C ALA A 61 -1.97 3.52 -6.58
N LEU A 62 -1.55 4.21 -5.51
CA LEU A 62 -2.25 4.21 -4.23
C LEU A 62 -3.63 4.87 -4.31
N ALA A 63 -3.76 5.96 -5.07
CA ALA A 63 -5.00 6.71 -5.23
C ALA A 63 -5.99 6.05 -6.21
N CYS A 64 -5.51 5.49 -7.33
CA CYS A 64 -6.32 4.73 -8.28
C CYS A 64 -6.77 3.37 -7.73
N ARG A 65 -6.12 2.89 -6.66
CA ARG A 65 -6.62 1.73 -5.93
C ARG A 65 -7.92 2.13 -5.26
N GLU A 66 -9.02 1.72 -5.88
CA GLU A 66 -10.38 1.82 -5.34
C GLU A 66 -10.36 1.61 -3.82
N PRO A 67 -10.77 2.60 -3.01
CA PRO A 67 -11.05 2.34 -1.60
C PRO A 67 -12.14 1.26 -1.61
N GLY A 68 -11.80 0.07 -1.12
CA GLY A 68 -12.63 -1.12 -1.27
C GLY A 68 -14.10 -0.78 -1.07
N ALA A 69 -14.86 -0.94 -2.15
CA ALA A 69 -16.30 -0.71 -2.23
C ALA A 69 -17.01 -1.27 -0.98
N GLU A 70 -17.43 -0.35 -0.11
CA GLU A 70 -18.44 -0.54 0.91
C GLU A 70 -19.74 -0.95 0.20
N LYS A 71 -20.05 -2.24 0.28
CA LYS A 71 -21.37 -2.77 -0.07
C LYS A 71 -22.02 -3.17 1.24
N HIS A 72 -22.84 -2.22 1.69
CA HIS A 72 -24.04 -2.24 2.53
C HIS A 72 -24.48 -3.57 3.14
#